data_AF-A0A838TSB7-F1
#
_entry.id   AF-A0A838TSB7-F1
#
_cell.length_a   1.000
_cell.length_b   1.000
_cell.length_c   1.000
_cell.angle_alpha   90.00
_cell.angle_beta   90.00
_cell.angle_gamma   90.00
#
_symmetry.space_group_name_H-M   'P 1'
#
loop_
_entity.id
_entity.type
_entity.pdbx_description
1 polymer ?
#
loop_
_entity_poly.entity_id
_entity_poly.type
_entity_poly.pdbx_seq_one_letter_code
_entity_poly.pdbx_strand_id
1 'polypeptide(L)'
;MDIFAHAIWTSIAAKELNEKRLKEKRNRISIYWSAFWGIFPDLFAFSIPFALFIAGLQNGVSFKIQFHEHGGPGELANILYHYSHSLVIFALVFVLVWLYYKRPRLELLGWMLHILIDIPTHSLKFYPTPFLWPISNYHFPYGVPWSEPWFMLINYSVLLCVLTLTIYRNRISAKF
;
A
#
# COMPACT_ATOMS: atom_id res chain seq x y z
N MET A 1 5.97 0.97 -8.10
CA MET A 1 4.81 1.12 -7.23
C MET A 1 4.19 2.48 -7.44
N ASP A 2 2.86 2.57 -7.55
CA ASP A 2 2.15 3.85 -7.71
C ASP A 2 1.37 4.20 -6.43
N ILE A 3 1.89 5.16 -5.66
CA ILE A 3 1.35 5.56 -4.35
C ILE A 3 -0.08 6.13 -4.46
N PHE A 4 -0.39 6.83 -5.55
CA PHE A 4 -1.68 7.48 -5.73
C PHE A 4 -2.80 6.46 -5.96
N ALA A 5 -2.56 5.46 -6.81
CA ALA A 5 -3.48 4.37 -7.07
C ALA A 5 -3.83 3.65 -5.76
N HIS A 6 -2.83 3.41 -4.90
CA HIS A 6 -3.02 2.78 -3.59
C HIS A 6 -3.90 3.60 -2.65
N ALA A 7 -3.64 4.90 -2.54
CA ALA A 7 -4.47 5.82 -1.76
C ALA A 7 -5.93 5.84 -2.27
N ILE A 8 -6.12 5.85 -3.59
CA ILE A 8 -7.45 5.92 -4.19
C ILE A 8 -8.20 4.58 -4.00
N TRP A 9 -7.57 3.45 -4.31
CA TRP A 9 -8.20 2.12 -4.15
C TRP A 9 -8.63 1.86 -2.71
N THR A 10 -7.77 2.17 -1.74
CA THR A 10 -8.09 2.02 -0.31
C THR A 10 -9.17 2.99 0.16
N SER A 11 -9.18 4.23 -0.36
CA SER A 11 -10.26 5.19 -0.09
C SER A 11 -11.62 4.71 -0.61
N ILE A 12 -11.66 4.18 -1.83
CA ILE A 12 -12.86 3.61 -2.44
C ILE A 12 -13.34 2.42 -1.62
N ALA A 13 -12.45 1.48 -1.29
CA ALA A 13 -12.79 0.31 -0.48
C ALA A 13 -13.36 0.71 0.89
N ALA A 14 -12.78 1.70 1.56
CA ALA A 14 -13.29 2.21 2.82
C ALA A 14 -14.66 2.87 2.69
N LYS A 15 -14.90 3.59 1.59
CA LYS A 15 -16.19 4.21 1.29
C LYS A 15 -17.28 3.17 1.06
N GLU A 16 -17.02 2.15 0.23
CA GLU A 16 -17.98 1.06 -0.02
C GLU A 16 -18.27 0.27 1.27
N LEU A 17 -17.24 0.02 2.09
CA LEU A 17 -17.40 -0.62 3.39
C LEU A 17 -18.26 0.24 4.33
N ASN A 18 -18.08 1.56 4.35
CA ASN A 18 -18.89 2.47 5.14
C ASN A 18 -20.38 2.46 4.74
N GLU A 19 -20.70 2.33 3.46
CA GLU A 19 -22.09 2.22 3.02
C GLU A 19 -22.76 0.95 3.54
N LYS A 20 -22.06 -0.19 3.49
CA LYS A 20 -22.56 -1.45 4.08
C LYS A 20 -22.73 -1.33 5.60
N ARG A 21 -21.72 -0.78 6.29
CA ARG A 21 -21.74 -0.60 7.75
C ARG A 21 -22.85 0.34 8.21
N LEU A 22 -23.15 1.38 7.44
CA LEU A 22 -24.25 2.30 7.74
C LEU A 22 -25.61 1.57 7.70
N LYS A 23 -25.83 0.69 6.72
CA LYS A 23 -27.04 -0.15 6.66
C LYS A 23 -27.15 -1.10 7.87
N GLU A 24 -26.01 -1.59 8.35
CA GLU A 24 -25.91 -2.42 9.56
C GLU A 24 -25.92 -1.62 10.88
N LYS A 25 -26.15 -0.30 10.84
CA LYS A 25 -26.09 0.61 12.01
C LYS A 25 -24.75 0.55 12.78
N ARG A 26 -23.65 0.25 12.08
CA ARG A 26 -22.29 0.22 12.62
C ARG A 26 -21.57 1.54 12.38
N ASN A 27 -20.62 1.86 13.25
CA ASN A 27 -19.80 3.06 13.12
C ASN A 27 -18.98 3.06 11.83
N ARG A 28 -18.90 4.25 11.21
CA ARG A 28 -18.06 4.50 10.04
C ARG A 28 -16.58 4.41 10.40
N ILE A 29 -15.78 3.98 9.45
CA ILE A 29 -14.32 4.01 9.49
C ILE A 29 -13.82 5.25 8.77
N SER A 30 -12.66 5.76 9.16
CA SER A 30 -12.09 6.94 8.50
C SER A 30 -11.51 6.57 7.13
N ILE A 31 -12.00 7.27 6.09
CA ILE A 31 -11.48 7.14 4.72
C ILE A 31 -10.03 7.63 4.66
N TYR A 32 -9.73 8.77 5.31
CA TYR A 32 -8.38 9.33 5.34
C TYR A 32 -7.36 8.40 5.99
N TRP A 33 -7.75 7.75 7.11
CA TRP A 33 -6.86 6.79 7.75
C TRP A 33 -6.69 5.52 6.92
N SER A 34 -7.74 5.08 6.23
CA SER A 34 -7.64 3.93 5.32
C SER A 34 -6.72 4.24 4.14
N ALA A 35 -6.79 5.46 3.59
CA ALA A 35 -5.90 5.95 2.56
C ALA A 35 -4.44 6.02 3.04
N PHE A 36 -4.23 6.56 4.25
CA PHE A 36 -2.92 6.63 4.88
C PHE A 36 -2.31 5.24 5.05
N TRP A 37 -3.05 4.28 5.62
CA TRP A 37 -2.58 2.91 5.74
C TRP A 37 -2.37 2.23 4.39
N GLY A 38 -3.09 2.68 3.37
CA GLY A 38 -2.91 2.27 1.99
C GLY A 38 -1.62 2.74 1.34
N ILE A 39 -0.98 3.80 1.81
CA ILE A 39 0.32 4.28 1.27
C ILE A 39 1.47 4.10 2.25
N PHE A 40 1.14 3.79 3.50
CA PHE A 40 2.09 3.61 4.59
C PHE A 40 3.23 2.63 4.24
N PRO A 41 3.00 1.48 3.58
CA PRO A 41 4.08 0.51 3.37
C PRO A 41 5.24 1.07 2.54
N ASP A 42 4.94 1.85 1.51
CA ASP A 42 5.93 2.52 0.68
C ASP A 42 6.60 3.68 1.42
N LEU A 43 5.80 4.50 2.11
CA LEU A 43 6.36 5.61 2.89
C LEU A 43 7.32 5.10 3.95
N PHE A 44 6.96 4.01 4.63
CA PHE A 44 7.82 3.35 5.61
C PHE A 44 9.09 2.79 4.98
N ALA A 45 8.97 2.11 3.83
CA ALA A 45 10.11 1.49 3.17
C ALA A 45 11.10 2.49 2.59
N PHE A 46 10.62 3.60 2.02
CA PHE A 46 11.44 4.44 1.13
C PHE A 46 11.74 5.84 1.66
N SER A 47 10.98 6.41 2.60
CA SER A 47 11.16 7.83 2.96
C SER A 47 12.53 8.13 3.60
N ILE A 48 12.93 7.34 4.61
CA ILE A 48 14.22 7.54 5.30
C ILE A 48 15.39 7.17 4.37
N PRO A 49 15.40 5.98 3.71
CA PRO A 49 16.42 5.67 2.73
C PRO A 49 16.57 6.72 1.64
N PHE A 50 15.46 7.26 1.12
CA PHE A 50 15.51 8.30 0.10
C PHE A 50 16.16 9.59 0.62
N ALA A 51 15.84 10.03 1.84
CA ALA A 51 16.48 11.20 2.43
C ALA A 51 17.99 11.01 2.62
N LEU A 52 18.41 9.84 3.12
CA LEU A 52 19.83 9.48 3.24
C LEU A 52 20.50 9.42 1.88
N PHE A 53 19.80 8.92 0.87
CA PHE A 53 20.28 8.83 -0.49
C PHE A 53 20.55 10.21 -1.10
N ILE A 54 19.62 11.17 -0.94
CA ILE A 54 19.82 12.56 -1.37
C ILE A 54 20.99 13.19 -0.62
N ALA A 55 21.10 12.99 0.70
CA ALA A 55 22.22 13.50 1.48
C ALA A 55 23.56 12.92 1.01
N GLY A 56 23.63 11.62 0.69
CA GLY A 56 24.82 10.99 0.16
C GLY A 56 25.24 11.57 -1.19
N LEU A 57 24.28 11.84 -2.08
CA LEU A 57 24.58 12.49 -3.37
C LEU A 57 25.14 13.90 -3.18
N GLN A 58 24.60 14.67 -2.25
CA GLN A 58 25.09 16.02 -1.92
C GLN A 58 26.51 16.00 -1.37
N ASN A 59 26.90 14.92 -0.67
CA ASN A 59 28.25 14.71 -0.15
C ASN A 59 29.20 14.03 -1.16
N GLY A 60 28.80 13.90 -2.43
CA GLY A 60 29.65 13.34 -3.49
C GLY A 60 29.75 11.81 -3.50
N VAL A 61 28.94 11.10 -2.71
CA VAL A 61 28.90 9.64 -2.73
C VAL A 61 28.21 9.16 -4.00
N SER A 62 28.87 8.31 -4.78
CA SER A 62 28.33 7.84 -6.05
C SER A 62 27.02 7.05 -5.88
N PHE A 63 26.13 7.15 -6.86
CA PHE A 63 24.85 6.42 -6.90
C PHE A 63 25.02 4.92 -6.65
N LYS A 64 26.01 4.29 -7.31
CA LYS A 64 26.27 2.85 -7.24
C LYS A 64 26.61 2.39 -5.82
N ILE A 65 27.42 3.19 -5.11
CA ILE A 65 27.83 2.89 -3.74
C ILE A 65 26.59 2.91 -2.83
N GLN A 66 25.79 3.97 -2.89
CA GLN A 66 24.62 4.10 -2.02
C GLN A 66 23.54 3.02 -2.24
N PHE A 67 23.43 2.48 -3.47
CA PHE A 67 22.47 1.43 -3.80
C PHE A 67 22.95 0.01 -3.50
N HIS A 68 24.26 -0.27 -3.61
CA HIS A 68 24.79 -1.63 -3.55
C HIS A 68 25.70 -1.91 -2.35
N GLU A 69 26.12 -0.89 -1.61
CA GLU A 69 26.96 -1.06 -0.43
C GLU A 69 26.15 -1.58 0.76
N HIS A 70 26.78 -2.47 1.54
CA HIS A 70 26.20 -2.96 2.79
C HIS A 70 26.11 -1.82 3.81
N GLY A 71 24.97 -1.70 4.48
CA GLY A 71 24.61 -0.58 5.35
C GLY A 71 24.22 0.69 4.60
N GLY A 72 24.20 0.69 3.27
CA GLY A 72 23.77 1.81 2.46
C GLY A 72 22.25 2.01 2.46
N PRO A 73 21.77 3.17 1.98
CA PRO A 73 20.33 3.44 1.85
C PRO A 73 19.57 2.35 1.09
N GLY A 74 20.17 1.76 0.06
CA GLY A 74 19.56 0.68 -0.72
C GLY A 74 19.25 -0.58 0.11
N GLU A 75 20.14 -0.98 1.02
CA GLU A 75 19.91 -2.13 1.90
C GLU A 75 18.83 -1.81 2.94
N LEU A 76 18.88 -0.61 3.54
CA LEU A 76 17.86 -0.18 4.49
C LEU A 76 16.46 -0.17 3.86
N ALA A 77 16.33 0.32 2.62
CA ALA A 77 15.08 0.26 1.87
C ALA A 77 14.58 -1.17 1.69
N ASN A 78 15.46 -2.11 1.31
CA ASN A 78 15.11 -3.52 1.17
C ASN A 78 14.66 -4.14 2.50
N ILE A 79 15.35 -3.86 3.60
CA ILE A 79 14.98 -4.37 4.94
C ILE A 79 13.59 -3.85 5.32
N LEU A 80 13.37 -2.54 5.24
CA LEU A 80 12.09 -1.94 5.61
C LEU A 80 10.95 -2.41 4.71
N TYR A 81 11.22 -2.63 3.41
CA TYR A 81 10.28 -3.20 2.46
C TYR A 81 9.78 -4.59 2.89
N HIS A 82 10.66 -5.47 3.40
CA HIS A 82 10.25 -6.78 3.89
C HIS A 82 9.27 -6.71 5.05
N TYR A 83 9.50 -5.79 6.01
CA TYR A 83 8.61 -5.60 7.13
C TYR A 83 7.27 -4.98 6.73
N SER A 84 7.27 -4.04 5.78
CA SER A 84 6.05 -3.35 5.38
C SER A 84 5.22 -4.10 4.35
N HIS A 85 5.79 -5.02 3.57
CA HIS A 85 5.09 -5.72 2.48
C HIS A 85 4.77 -7.20 2.79
N SER A 86 4.73 -7.55 4.08
CA SER A 86 4.36 -8.89 4.55
C SER A 86 2.96 -8.93 5.16
N LEU A 87 2.12 -9.85 4.68
CA LEU A 87 0.81 -10.13 5.30
C LEU A 87 0.95 -10.74 6.69
N VAL A 88 2.04 -11.46 6.96
CA VAL A 88 2.32 -12.05 8.28
C VAL A 88 2.62 -10.94 9.29
N ILE A 89 3.49 -9.99 8.92
CA ILE A 89 3.81 -8.83 9.76
C ILE A 89 2.58 -7.94 9.93
N PHE A 90 1.85 -7.67 8.84
CA PHE A 90 0.57 -6.98 8.91
C PHE A 90 -0.39 -7.64 9.91
N ALA A 91 -0.59 -8.97 9.82
CA ALA A 91 -1.50 -9.69 10.69
C ALA A 91 -1.07 -9.61 12.16
N LEU A 92 0.24 -9.73 12.43
CA LEU A 92 0.79 -9.56 13.76
C LEU A 92 0.49 -8.15 14.31
N VAL A 93 0.82 -7.10 13.55
CA VAL A 93 0.56 -5.71 13.98
C VAL A 93 -0.93 -5.44 14.13
N PHE A 94 -1.77 -5.93 13.22
CA PHE A 94 -3.22 -5.80 13.29
C PHE A 94 -3.78 -6.42 14.58
N VAL A 95 -3.34 -7.63 14.92
CA VAL A 95 -3.73 -8.30 16.17
C VAL A 95 -3.24 -7.53 17.39
N LEU A 96 -2.00 -7.04 17.41
CA LEU A 96 -1.48 -6.24 18.52
C LEU A 96 -2.29 -4.94 18.71
N VAL A 97 -2.59 -4.22 17.63
CA VAL A 97 -3.43 -3.01 17.66
C VAL A 97 -4.83 -3.34 18.14
N TRP A 98 -5.42 -4.46 17.68
CA TRP A 98 -6.72 -4.92 18.16
C TRP A 98 -6.67 -5.21 19.66
N LEU A 99 -5.70 -5.99 20.15
CA LEU A 99 -5.57 -6.32 21.56
C LEU A 99 -5.36 -5.10 22.45
N TYR A 100 -4.65 -4.08 21.96
CA TYR A 100 -4.42 -2.82 22.68
C TYR A 100 -5.70 -1.97 22.78
N TYR A 101 -6.40 -1.75 21.65
CA TYR A 101 -7.63 -0.94 21.64
C TYR A 101 -8.90 -1.71 22.02
N LYS A 102 -8.80 -3.03 22.24
CA LYS A 102 -9.92 -3.96 22.48
C LYS A 102 -11.00 -3.94 21.40
N ARG A 103 -10.64 -3.47 20.19
CA ARG A 103 -11.51 -3.43 19.01
C ARG A 103 -10.69 -3.49 17.72
N PRO A 104 -11.18 -4.14 16.66
CA PRO A 104 -10.50 -4.17 15.38
C PRO A 104 -10.50 -2.76 14.75
N ARG A 105 -9.32 -2.24 14.44
CA ARG A 105 -9.14 -0.98 13.71
C ARG A 105 -9.14 -1.26 12.21
N LEU A 106 -10.34 -1.25 11.63
CA LEU A 106 -10.53 -1.62 10.21
C LEU A 106 -9.83 -0.66 9.24
N GLU A 107 -9.44 0.53 9.68
CA GLU A 107 -8.62 1.45 8.88
C GLU A 107 -7.28 0.83 8.46
N LEU A 108 -6.72 -0.08 9.29
CA LEU A 108 -5.51 -0.83 8.96
C LEU A 108 -5.70 -1.77 7.76
N LEU A 109 -6.92 -2.10 7.38
CA LEU A 109 -7.15 -2.91 6.18
C LEU A 109 -6.69 -2.19 4.90
N GLY A 110 -6.45 -0.88 4.94
CA GLY A 110 -5.75 -0.17 3.87
C GLY A 110 -4.36 -0.74 3.62
N TRP A 111 -3.61 -1.06 4.67
CA TRP A 111 -2.30 -1.71 4.58
C TRP A 111 -2.41 -3.11 3.98
N MET A 112 -3.37 -3.92 4.45
CA MET A 112 -3.62 -5.23 3.84
C MET A 112 -3.92 -5.11 2.35
N LEU A 113 -4.80 -4.18 1.96
CA LEU A 113 -5.19 -3.99 0.58
C LEU A 113 -4.01 -3.55 -0.29
N HIS A 114 -3.11 -2.72 0.23
CA HIS A 114 -1.85 -2.38 -0.44
C HIS A 114 -1.06 -3.64 -0.80
N ILE A 115 -0.80 -4.52 0.18
CA ILE A 115 -0.04 -5.75 -0.06
C ILE A 115 -0.76 -6.64 -1.09
N LEU A 116 -2.09 -6.74 -1.01
CA LEU A 116 -2.88 -7.54 -1.95
C LEU A 116 -2.82 -7.00 -3.38
N ILE A 117 -2.79 -5.68 -3.57
CA ILE A 117 -2.61 -5.05 -4.87
C ILE A 117 -1.19 -5.32 -5.39
N ASP A 118 -0.19 -5.33 -4.50
CA ASP A 118 1.21 -5.51 -4.86
C ASP A 118 1.59 -6.90 -5.34
N ILE A 119 0.98 -7.95 -4.78
CA ILE A 119 1.26 -9.34 -5.16
C ILE A 119 1.22 -9.55 -6.70
N PRO A 120 0.15 -9.15 -7.42
CA PRO A 120 0.11 -9.26 -8.89
C PRO A 120 0.75 -8.08 -9.63
N THR A 121 1.21 -7.01 -8.96
CA THR A 121 1.70 -5.79 -9.63
C THR A 121 3.20 -5.53 -9.41
N HIS A 122 3.89 -6.49 -8.82
CA HIS A 122 5.35 -6.52 -8.70
C HIS A 122 5.95 -7.71 -9.44
N SER A 123 7.03 -7.45 -10.16
CA SER A 123 7.79 -8.50 -10.85
C SER A 123 8.95 -8.99 -9.99
N LEU A 124 9.48 -10.18 -10.29
CA LEU A 124 10.66 -10.72 -9.61
C LEU A 124 11.93 -9.87 -9.75
N LYS A 125 11.97 -8.96 -10.72
CA LYS A 125 13.16 -8.15 -11.03
C LYS A 125 13.29 -6.90 -10.17
N PHE A 126 12.19 -6.39 -9.62
CA PHE A 126 12.19 -5.11 -8.92
C PHE A 126 11.23 -5.14 -7.74
N TYR A 127 11.78 -5.30 -6.54
CA TYR A 127 11.05 -5.40 -5.27
C TYR A 127 9.88 -6.40 -5.35
N PRO A 128 10.14 -7.71 -5.49
CA PRO A 128 9.06 -8.68 -5.43
C PRO A 128 8.41 -8.65 -4.03
N THR A 129 7.08 -8.66 -3.97
CA THR A 129 6.34 -8.51 -2.70
C THR A 129 6.51 -9.75 -1.80
N PRO A 130 7.16 -9.64 -0.63
CA PRO A 130 7.43 -10.76 0.27
C PRO A 130 6.22 -11.06 1.18
N PHE A 131 5.06 -11.30 0.56
CA PHE A 131 3.76 -11.30 1.26
C PHE A 131 3.64 -12.38 2.36
N LEU A 132 4.43 -13.45 2.31
CA LEU A 132 4.47 -14.52 3.33
C LEU A 132 5.69 -14.49 4.24
N TRP A 133 6.61 -13.54 4.07
CA TRP A 133 7.80 -13.44 4.90
C TRP A 133 7.40 -13.12 6.36
N PRO A 134 8.06 -13.64 7.40
CA PRO A 134 9.26 -14.49 7.38
C PRO A 134 8.96 -15.99 7.27
N ILE A 135 7.69 -16.39 7.14
CA ILE A 135 7.30 -17.82 7.12
C ILE A 135 7.69 -18.47 5.79
N SER A 136 7.61 -17.73 4.69
CA SER A 136 8.00 -18.21 3.36
C SER A 136 8.66 -17.11 2.53
N ASN A 137 9.65 -17.49 1.74
CA ASN A 137 10.31 -16.64 0.74
C ASN A 137 9.65 -16.74 -0.64
N TYR A 138 8.43 -17.29 -0.72
CA TYR A 138 7.68 -17.34 -1.97
C TYR A 138 7.23 -15.94 -2.40
N HIS A 139 7.44 -15.65 -3.68
CA HIS A 139 7.00 -14.43 -4.34
C HIS A 139 6.21 -14.81 -5.58
N PHE A 140 5.19 -14.03 -5.93
CA PHE A 140 4.39 -14.30 -7.11
C PHE A 140 5.19 -14.00 -8.40
N PRO A 141 5.42 -14.98 -9.29
CA PRO A 141 6.37 -14.80 -10.40
C PRO A 141 5.79 -14.07 -11.61
N TYR A 142 4.46 -13.98 -11.73
CA TYR A 142 3.76 -13.47 -12.92
C TYR A 142 3.23 -12.04 -12.75
N GLY A 143 3.77 -11.26 -11.81
CA GLY A 143 3.28 -9.91 -11.56
C GLY A 143 3.65 -8.92 -12.67
N VAL A 144 2.74 -7.99 -12.96
CA VAL A 144 2.89 -6.94 -13.97
C VAL A 144 3.39 -5.65 -13.30
N PRO A 145 4.62 -5.19 -13.57
CA PRO A 145 5.17 -4.06 -12.85
C PRO A 145 4.43 -2.76 -13.21
N TRP A 146 4.27 -1.89 -12.22
CA TRP A 146 3.71 -0.54 -12.36
C TRP A 146 4.40 0.34 -13.43
N SER A 147 5.62 -0.02 -13.86
CA SER A 147 6.32 0.68 -14.95
C SER A 147 5.71 0.43 -16.32
N GLU A 148 4.86 -0.60 -16.49
CA GLU A 148 4.21 -0.91 -17.76
C GLU A 148 3.15 0.15 -18.12
N PRO A 149 3.33 0.92 -19.22
CA PRO A 149 2.44 2.04 -19.53
C PRO A 149 0.98 1.62 -19.79
N TRP A 150 0.77 0.46 -20.43
CA TRP A 150 -0.56 -0.06 -20.71
C TRP A 150 -1.30 -0.42 -19.42
N PHE A 151 -0.59 -0.98 -18.43
CA PHE A 151 -1.17 -1.34 -17.14
C PHE A 151 -1.59 -0.08 -16.37
N MET A 152 -0.73 0.94 -16.36
CA MET A 152 -1.04 2.24 -15.78
C MET A 152 -2.28 2.87 -16.41
N LEU A 153 -2.37 2.89 -17.74
CA LEU A 153 -3.52 3.43 -18.46
C LEU A 153 -4.82 2.71 -18.08
N ILE A 154 -4.81 1.38 -18.03
CA ILE A 154 -5.98 0.58 -17.63
C ILE A 154 -6.34 0.86 -16.18
N ASN A 155 -5.38 0.82 -15.24
CA ASN A 155 -5.62 1.05 -13.82
C ASN A 155 -6.28 2.41 -13.58
N TYR A 156 -5.74 3.49 -14.15
CA TYR A 156 -6.31 4.83 -13.98
C TYR A 156 -7.66 4.99 -14.68
N SER A 157 -7.88 4.32 -15.81
CA SER A 157 -9.17 4.31 -16.49
C SER A 157 -10.25 3.62 -15.65
N VAL A 158 -9.91 2.49 -15.01
CA VAL A 158 -10.79 1.78 -14.07
C VAL A 158 -11.05 2.63 -12.84
N LEU A 159 -10.01 3.23 -12.25
CA LEU A 159 -10.16 4.13 -11.09
C LEU A 159 -11.11 5.29 -11.38
N LEU A 160 -10.97 5.94 -12.54
CA LEU A 160 -11.86 7.01 -12.97
C LEU A 160 -13.30 6.52 -13.13
N CYS A 161 -13.50 5.35 -13.76
CA CYS A 161 -14.82 4.73 -13.93
C CYS A 161 -15.47 4.43 -12.57
N VAL A 162 -14.74 3.78 -11.65
CA VAL A 162 -15.27 3.47 -10.31
C VAL A 162 -15.60 4.73 -9.53
N LEU A 163 -14.72 5.74 -9.54
CA LEU A 163 -14.97 7.01 -8.85
C LEU A 163 -16.22 7.72 -9.38
N THR A 164 -16.37 7.80 -10.70
CA THR A 164 -17.54 8.42 -11.32
C THR A 164 -18.83 7.67 -11.00
N LEU A 165 -18.82 6.34 -11.05
CA LEU A 165 -19.97 5.49 -10.66
C LEU A 165 -20.33 5.67 -9.18
N THR A 166 -19.36 5.66 -8.27
CA THR A 166 -19.60 5.85 -6.84
C THR A 166 -20.14 7.26 -6.54
N ILE A 167 -19.66 8.30 -7.23
CA ILE A 167 -20.20 9.67 -7.09
C ILE A 167 -21.62 9.73 -7.62
N TYR A 168 -21.89 9.13 -8.79
CA TYR A 168 -23.20 9.11 -9.42
C TYR A 168 -24.25 8.41 -8.55
N ARG A 169 -23.93 7.22 -8.02
CA ARG A 169 -24.81 6.47 -7.09
C ARG A 169 -25.19 7.32 -5.89
N ASN A 170 -24.23 8.02 -5.29
CA ASN A 170 -24.47 8.82 -4.09
C ASN A 170 -25.34 10.05 -4.37
N ARG A 171 -25.25 10.62 -5.58
CA ARG A 171 -26.14 11.71 -6.02
C ARG A 171 -27.58 11.23 -6.19
N ILE A 172 -27.79 10.02 -6.68
CA ILE A 172 -29.14 9.43 -6.81
C ILE A 172 -29.72 9.15 -5.42
N SER A 173 -28.97 8.49 -4.54
CA SER A 173 -29.44 8.16 -3.19
C SER A 173 -29.69 9.38 -2.30
N ALA A 174 -29.17 10.56 -2.63
CA ALA A 174 -29.45 11.80 -1.91
C ALA A 174 -30.71 12.54 -2.40
N LYS A 175 -31.29 12.12 -3.53
CA LYS A 175 -32.51 12.71 -4.11
C LYS A 175 -33.80 11.99 -3.68
N PHE A 176 -33.68 10.87 -2.98
CA PHE A 176 -34.77 10.07 -2.42
C PHE A 176 -34.59 9.95 -0.91
#